data_AF-A0A3B3YU02-F1
#
_entry.id   AF-A0A3B3YU02-F1
#
_cell.length_a   1.000
_cell.length_b   1.000
_cell.length_c   1.000
_cell.angle_alpha   90.00
_cell.angle_beta   90.00
_cell.angle_gamma   90.00
#
_symmetry.space_group_name_H-M   'P 1'
#
loop_
_entity.id
_entity.type
_entity.pdbx_description
1 polymer ?
#
loop_
_entity_poly.entity_id
_entity_poly.type
_entity_poly.pdbx_seq_one_letter_code
_entity_poly.pdbx_strand_id
1 'polypeptide(L)'
;MALPLMPGNSPNAQLKKERFHKSQHFIVYGGGMVLDLEKPGIGGEPLVGQKFLPKYSVYPKGEGSDLPSWVAFDKQTLRFDAYFKEPEYDAKVETHRIRKCKIFFYLEDDTIHVIEPSFKNSGLPQGTLIHRHRIPLPPPNDNQFYNVFHFNINKDIVFYSRTFTVTDCDLFTKNFLSKLGITLNEPATVPEDPYTNLRLQHEASMNPLRPYERLHPLKQFLENDGKTLRFYCLWDDTDNLFGDQRELVLHYYLADDTIEVIEVIPPNSGRVHVPKFLRRCKLPKNAPVQMKPPGAVTARTVLNVFGTMNEGKHVVLDSCDVGPVSVAGGSQGWTVTGYI
;
A
#
# COMPACT_ATOMS: atom_id res chain seq x y z
N MET A 1 59.90 -24.77 -1.38
CA MET A 1 60.93 -25.32 -0.49
C MET A 1 61.21 -24.28 0.58
N ALA A 2 61.09 -24.61 1.87
CA ALA A 2 61.47 -23.71 2.95
C ALA A 2 62.96 -23.91 3.23
N LEU A 3 63.74 -22.83 3.24
CA LEU A 3 65.16 -22.88 3.60
C LEU A 3 65.32 -23.05 5.13
N PRO A 4 66.33 -23.80 5.60
CA PRO A 4 66.61 -23.89 7.03
C PRO A 4 67.06 -22.53 7.57
N LEU A 5 66.63 -22.20 8.80
CA LEU A 5 66.97 -20.97 9.54
C LEU A 5 68.43 -21.01 10.04
N MET A 6 69.37 -21.01 9.10
CA MET A 6 70.81 -20.87 9.36
C MET A 6 71.23 -19.40 9.22
N PRO A 7 72.26 -18.93 9.95
CA PRO A 7 72.68 -17.51 9.96
C PRO A 7 72.97 -16.88 8.58
N GLY A 8 73.26 -17.69 7.55
CA GLY A 8 73.49 -17.22 6.17
C GLY A 8 72.24 -17.18 5.28
N ASN A 9 71.12 -17.77 5.70
CA ASN A 9 69.91 -17.94 4.88
C ASN A 9 68.77 -16.99 5.27
N SER A 10 68.95 -16.14 6.28
CA SER A 10 67.94 -15.15 6.69
C SER A 10 68.30 -13.75 6.14
N PRO A 11 67.64 -13.27 5.08
CA PRO A 11 67.84 -11.90 4.63
C PRO A 11 67.42 -10.91 5.72
N ASN A 12 68.24 -9.89 5.98
CA ASN A 12 67.90 -8.87 6.96
C ASN A 12 66.86 -7.89 6.39
N ALA A 13 65.59 -8.12 6.73
CA ALA A 13 64.47 -7.27 6.30
C ALA A 13 64.49 -5.86 6.91
N GLN A 14 65.35 -5.58 7.91
CA GLN A 14 65.35 -4.31 8.65
C GLN A 14 66.31 -3.24 8.09
N LEU A 15 67.05 -3.53 7.01
CA LEU A 15 68.11 -2.66 6.46
C LEU A 15 67.63 -1.26 5.98
N LYS A 16 66.33 -1.04 5.79
CA LYS A 16 65.73 0.26 5.39
C LYS A 16 64.70 0.80 6.39
N LYS A 17 64.57 0.17 7.56
CA LYS A 17 63.56 0.56 8.53
C LYS A 17 64.06 1.77 9.33
N GLU A 18 63.27 2.82 9.38
CA GLU A 18 63.59 4.04 10.16
C GLU A 18 62.87 4.06 11.52
N ARG A 19 61.72 3.36 11.62
CA ARG A 19 60.87 3.34 12.81
C ARG A 19 61.14 2.09 13.65
N PHE A 20 61.79 2.27 14.80
CA PHE A 20 62.06 1.19 15.77
C PHE A 20 61.38 1.40 17.13
N HIS A 21 60.36 2.27 17.21
CA HIS A 21 59.63 2.48 18.45
C HIS A 21 58.99 1.18 18.93
N LYS A 22 59.11 0.90 20.24
CA LYS A 22 58.50 -0.26 20.88
C LYS A 22 57.12 0.11 21.42
N SER A 23 56.14 -0.74 21.17
CA SER A 23 54.84 -0.65 21.82
C SER A 23 54.90 -1.24 23.23
N GLN A 24 54.09 -0.68 24.13
CA GLN A 24 54.00 -1.16 25.51
C GLN A 24 53.01 -2.33 25.60
N HIS A 25 53.46 -3.54 25.27
CA HIS A 25 52.62 -4.74 25.36
C HIS A 25 52.30 -5.14 26.80
N PHE A 26 53.21 -4.89 27.74
CA PHE A 26 53.03 -5.25 29.13
C PHE A 26 52.69 -4.00 29.93
N ILE A 27 51.48 -3.97 30.48
CA ILE A 27 50.98 -2.85 31.28
C ILE A 27 50.76 -3.38 32.69
N VAL A 28 51.29 -2.68 33.70
CA VAL A 28 51.00 -2.99 35.09
C VAL A 28 49.85 -2.10 35.54
N TYR A 29 48.72 -2.69 35.91
CA TYR A 29 47.53 -1.99 36.39
C TYR A 29 47.08 -2.61 37.71
N GLY A 30 47.00 -1.81 38.78
CA GLY A 30 46.54 -2.29 40.09
C GLY A 30 47.38 -3.43 40.71
N GLY A 31 48.68 -3.50 40.40
CA GLY A 31 49.58 -4.56 40.89
C GLY A 31 49.56 -5.86 40.08
N GLY A 32 48.67 -5.99 39.09
CA GLY A 32 48.65 -7.08 38.11
C GLY A 32 49.30 -6.67 36.79
N MET A 33 50.04 -7.59 36.16
CA MET A 33 50.61 -7.41 34.82
C MET A 33 49.62 -7.94 33.78
N VAL A 34 49.17 -7.08 32.87
CA VAL A 34 48.27 -7.41 31.78
C VAL A 34 49.02 -7.32 30.45
N LEU A 35 48.87 -8.34 29.60
CA LEU A 35 49.40 -8.37 28.25
C LEU A 35 48.35 -7.83 27.28
N ASP A 36 48.67 -6.72 26.61
CA ASP A 36 47.87 -6.14 25.54
C ASP A 36 48.32 -6.72 24.19
N LEU A 37 47.50 -7.65 23.69
CA LEU A 37 47.70 -8.36 22.43
C LEU A 37 47.28 -7.53 21.19
N GLU A 38 46.60 -6.40 21.37
CA GLU A 38 46.14 -5.57 20.24
C GLU A 38 47.22 -4.60 19.74
N LYS A 39 48.22 -4.28 20.57
CA LYS A 39 49.27 -3.34 20.18
C LYS A 39 50.16 -3.90 19.07
N PRO A 40 50.55 -3.12 18.06
CA PRO A 40 51.44 -3.58 16.99
C PRO A 40 52.86 -3.81 17.53
N GLY A 41 53.69 -4.53 16.78
CA GLY A 41 55.10 -4.76 17.10
C GLY A 41 56.01 -3.55 16.85
N ILE A 42 57.32 -3.81 16.78
CA ILE A 42 58.35 -2.77 16.64
C ILE A 42 58.13 -1.98 15.34
N GLY A 43 58.07 -0.65 15.44
CA GLY A 43 57.86 0.23 14.30
C GLY A 43 56.43 0.25 13.76
N GLY A 44 55.46 -0.32 14.48
CA GLY A 44 54.06 -0.35 14.08
C GLY A 44 53.70 -1.49 13.12
N GLU A 45 54.65 -2.40 12.85
CA GLU A 45 54.40 -3.59 12.05
C GLU A 45 53.61 -4.64 12.87
N PRO A 46 52.64 -5.33 12.26
CA PRO A 46 51.92 -6.39 12.93
C PRO A 46 52.86 -7.53 13.33
N LEU A 47 52.67 -8.07 14.54
CA LEU A 47 53.39 -9.26 14.97
C LEU A 47 52.97 -10.47 14.15
N VAL A 48 53.86 -11.47 14.05
CA VAL A 48 53.58 -12.72 13.35
C VAL A 48 52.38 -13.41 14.01
N GLY A 49 51.29 -13.59 13.26
CA GLY A 49 50.04 -14.17 13.75
C GLY A 49 49.03 -13.16 14.33
N GLN A 50 49.41 -11.88 14.46
CA GLN A 50 48.50 -10.83 14.92
C GLN A 50 47.54 -10.42 13.79
N LYS A 51 46.25 -10.68 13.99
CA LYS A 51 45.20 -10.24 13.07
C LYS A 51 44.59 -8.94 13.59
N PHE A 52 44.88 -7.83 12.94
CA PHE A 52 44.15 -6.60 13.18
C PHE A 52 42.75 -6.74 12.59
N LEU A 53 41.74 -6.74 13.46
CA LEU A 53 40.36 -6.59 13.03
C LEU A 53 40.14 -5.10 12.78
N PRO A 54 39.82 -4.69 11.55
CA PRO A 54 39.58 -3.28 11.26
C PRO A 54 38.37 -2.83 12.09
N LYS A 55 38.57 -1.77 12.88
CA LYS A 55 37.49 -1.20 13.69
C LYS A 55 36.42 -0.54 12.82
N TYR A 56 36.76 -0.11 11.61
CA TYR A 56 35.87 0.58 10.69
C TYR A 56 35.86 -0.12 9.33
N SER A 57 34.90 0.24 8.49
CA SER A 57 34.84 -0.17 7.10
C SER A 57 36.10 0.29 6.36
N VAL A 58 36.69 -0.63 5.60
CA VAL A 58 37.86 -0.35 4.77
C VAL A 58 37.39 -0.27 3.33
N TYR A 59 37.50 0.91 2.75
CA TYR A 59 37.18 1.15 1.35
C TYR A 59 38.44 0.98 0.50
N PRO A 60 38.32 0.44 -0.74
CA PRO A 60 39.45 0.34 -1.64
C PRO A 60 40.00 1.74 -1.94
N LYS A 61 41.32 1.89 -1.91
CA LYS A 61 41.98 3.14 -2.30
C LYS A 61 41.79 3.36 -3.80
N GLY A 62 40.88 4.26 -4.15
CA GLY A 62 40.70 4.71 -5.53
C GLY A 62 41.77 5.71 -5.96
N GLU A 63 41.76 6.09 -7.23
CA GLU A 63 42.52 7.24 -7.73
C GLU A 63 41.90 8.53 -7.15
N GLY A 64 42.47 9.05 -6.07
CA GLY A 64 41.95 10.24 -5.39
C GLY A 64 42.78 10.64 -4.17
N SER A 65 42.33 11.69 -3.49
CA SER A 65 42.93 12.16 -2.24
C SER A 65 42.67 11.16 -1.12
N ASP A 66 43.72 10.76 -0.39
CA ASP A 66 43.69 9.94 0.85
C ASP A 66 43.03 10.75 2.01
N LEU A 67 41.79 11.21 1.81
CA LEU A 67 41.00 11.90 2.82
C LEU A 67 40.43 10.88 3.82
N PRO A 68 40.29 11.24 5.10
CA PRO A 68 39.60 10.42 6.09
C PRO A 68 38.13 10.17 5.71
N SER A 69 37.58 9.01 6.09
CA SER A 69 36.21 8.59 5.77
C SER A 69 35.15 9.62 6.18
N TRP A 70 35.29 10.23 7.35
CA TRP A 70 34.35 11.23 7.88
C TRP A 70 34.30 12.53 7.04
N VAL A 71 35.36 12.83 6.28
CA VAL A 71 35.38 13.96 5.33
C VAL A 71 34.89 13.50 3.96
N ALA A 72 35.38 12.34 3.50
CA ALA A 72 35.10 11.83 2.16
C ALA A 72 33.63 11.48 1.96
N PHE A 73 32.97 10.98 3.01
CA PHE A 73 31.59 10.49 2.98
C PHE A 73 30.64 11.32 3.85
N ASP A 74 30.96 12.59 4.14
CA ASP A 74 30.07 13.50 4.86
C ASP A 74 28.68 13.52 4.19
N LYS A 75 27.62 13.30 4.99
CA LYS A 75 26.21 13.26 4.56
C LYS A 75 25.86 12.17 3.54
N GLN A 76 26.76 11.25 3.24
CA GLN A 76 26.45 10.10 2.40
C GLN A 76 25.94 8.95 3.26
N THR A 77 24.71 8.51 2.97
CA THR A 77 24.04 7.46 3.75
C THR A 77 23.51 6.39 2.84
N LEU A 78 23.74 5.12 3.21
CA LEU A 78 23.08 4.01 2.56
C LEU A 78 21.71 3.76 3.20
N ARG A 79 20.68 3.72 2.37
CA ARG A 79 19.31 3.41 2.78
C ARG A 79 18.87 2.06 2.21
N PHE A 80 18.41 1.20 3.12
CA PHE A 80 17.80 -0.09 2.82
C PHE A 80 16.36 -0.11 3.32
N ASP A 81 15.47 -0.64 2.51
CA ASP A 81 14.10 -0.96 2.93
C ASP A 81 14.09 -2.42 3.41
N ALA A 82 13.49 -2.65 4.57
CA ALA A 82 13.49 -3.95 5.25
C ALA A 82 12.15 -4.20 5.94
N TYR A 83 11.94 -5.43 6.42
CA TYR A 83 10.87 -5.72 7.38
C TYR A 83 11.38 -6.64 8.47
N PHE A 84 10.66 -6.72 9.58
CA PHE A 84 10.85 -7.76 10.58
C PHE A 84 9.50 -8.37 10.96
N LYS A 85 9.53 -9.62 11.41
CA LYS A 85 8.35 -10.34 11.88
C LYS A 85 8.27 -10.23 13.39
N GLU A 86 7.15 -9.73 13.90
CA GLU A 86 6.86 -9.64 15.32
C GLU A 86 5.89 -10.79 15.68
N PRO A 87 6.27 -11.71 16.59
CA PRO A 87 5.34 -12.73 17.07
C PRO A 87 4.28 -12.09 17.98
N GLU A 88 3.01 -12.35 17.70
CA GLU A 88 1.90 -11.92 18.54
C GLU A 88 1.49 -13.10 19.43
N TYR A 89 1.47 -12.91 20.75
CA TYR A 89 1.18 -13.99 21.71
C TYR A 89 -0.32 -14.11 22.05
N ASP A 90 -1.12 -13.10 21.75
CA ASP A 90 -2.54 -13.04 22.13
C ASP A 90 -3.42 -13.10 20.87
N ALA A 91 -3.59 -14.29 20.30
CA ALA A 91 -4.18 -14.46 18.97
C ALA A 91 -5.58 -15.09 19.01
N LYS A 92 -6.62 -14.25 18.86
CA LYS A 92 -7.88 -14.65 18.21
C LYS A 92 -7.87 -14.44 16.69
N VAL A 93 -6.89 -13.71 16.15
CA VAL A 93 -6.87 -13.23 14.76
C VAL A 93 -5.53 -13.48 14.03
N GLU A 94 -4.36 -13.34 14.68
CA GLU A 94 -3.04 -13.34 13.99
C GLU A 94 -1.94 -14.09 14.73
N THR A 95 -1.16 -14.91 14.01
CA THR A 95 0.03 -15.63 14.55
C THR A 95 1.32 -14.81 14.49
N HIS A 96 1.44 -13.88 13.54
CA HIS A 96 2.61 -13.01 13.37
C HIS A 96 2.24 -11.73 12.61
N ARG A 97 2.86 -10.60 12.98
CA ARG A 97 2.68 -9.30 12.32
C ARG A 97 3.95 -8.87 11.60
N ILE A 98 3.81 -8.27 10.42
CA ILE A 98 4.96 -7.81 9.62
C ILE A 98 5.08 -6.29 9.72
N ARG A 99 6.22 -5.81 10.24
CA ARG A 99 6.50 -4.37 10.37
C ARG A 99 7.59 -3.95 9.38
N LYS A 100 7.23 -3.04 8.47
CA LYS A 100 8.13 -2.46 7.48
C LYS A 100 9.03 -1.44 8.16
N CYS A 101 10.30 -1.37 7.77
CA CYS A 101 11.33 -0.52 8.36
C CYS A 101 12.29 0.00 7.30
N LYS A 102 13.03 1.05 7.65
CA LYS A 102 14.12 1.60 6.86
C LYS A 102 15.39 1.57 7.71
N ILE A 103 16.44 0.98 7.16
CA ILE A 103 17.76 0.91 7.78
C ILE A 103 18.65 1.92 7.08
N PHE A 104 19.22 2.83 7.85
CA PHE A 104 20.21 3.81 7.40
C PHE A 104 21.59 3.39 7.92
N PHE A 105 22.57 3.33 7.03
CA PHE A 105 23.97 3.11 7.34
C PHE A 105 24.75 4.35 6.94
N TYR A 106 25.39 5.02 7.90
CA TYR A 106 26.16 6.24 7.68
C TYR A 106 27.60 5.87 7.34
N LEU A 107 28.07 6.29 6.16
CA LEU A 107 29.40 5.93 5.67
C LEU A 107 30.54 6.70 6.39
N GLU A 108 30.20 7.79 7.07
CA GLU A 108 31.16 8.62 7.80
C GLU A 108 31.75 7.92 9.04
N ASP A 109 30.95 7.11 9.73
CA ASP A 109 31.30 6.54 11.04
C ASP A 109 30.82 5.09 11.27
N ASP A 110 30.31 4.43 10.22
CA ASP A 110 29.72 3.09 10.24
C ASP A 110 28.58 2.94 11.27
N THR A 111 27.84 4.01 11.55
CA THR A 111 26.67 3.94 12.42
C THR A 111 25.44 3.48 11.68
N ILE A 112 24.56 2.79 12.40
CA ILE A 112 23.29 2.29 11.90
C ILE A 112 22.16 2.99 12.64
N HIS A 113 21.10 3.31 11.91
CA HIS A 113 19.88 3.88 12.43
C HIS A 113 18.69 3.19 11.78
N VAL A 114 17.71 2.77 12.59
CA VAL A 114 16.55 2.04 12.08
C VAL A 114 15.29 2.83 12.42
N ILE A 115 14.51 3.16 11.38
CA ILE A 115 13.27 3.93 11.48
C ILE A 115 12.13 3.12 10.88
N GLU A 116 11.03 3.03 11.61
CA GLU A 116 9.76 2.56 11.09
C GLU A 116 8.95 3.74 10.51
N PRO A 117 8.52 3.66 9.24
CA PRO A 117 7.66 4.69 8.66
C PRO A 117 6.31 4.75 9.37
N SER A 118 5.77 5.97 9.50
CA SER A 118 4.46 6.20 10.12
C SER A 118 3.32 5.75 9.21
N PHE A 119 2.39 4.95 9.73
CA PHE A 119 1.17 4.51 9.06
C PHE A 119 -0.07 5.01 9.82
N LYS A 120 -1.06 5.51 9.09
CA LYS A 120 -2.31 6.02 9.68
C LYS A 120 -3.07 4.90 10.38
N ASN A 121 -3.61 5.21 11.55
CA ASN A 121 -4.37 4.29 12.41
C ASN A 121 -3.64 2.94 12.70
N SER A 122 -2.30 2.93 12.76
CA SER A 122 -1.54 1.71 13.03
C SER A 122 -1.71 1.18 14.46
N GLY A 123 -2.10 2.05 15.39
CA GLY A 123 -2.25 1.75 16.81
C GLY A 123 -0.95 1.48 17.56
N LEU A 124 0.20 1.52 16.89
CA LEU A 124 1.51 1.23 17.47
C LEU A 124 2.37 2.49 17.60
N PRO A 125 3.28 2.56 18.59
CA PRO A 125 4.33 3.57 18.60
C PRO A 125 5.25 3.35 17.40
N GLN A 126 5.34 4.36 16.55
CA GLN A 126 6.11 4.37 15.30
C GLN A 126 7.18 5.46 15.34
N GLY A 127 8.17 5.34 14.44
CA GLY A 127 9.31 6.26 14.35
C GLY A 127 10.63 5.53 14.54
N THR A 128 11.55 6.13 15.30
CA THR A 128 12.89 5.57 15.51
C THR A 128 12.85 4.31 16.35
N LEU A 129 13.16 3.15 15.76
CA LEU A 129 13.31 1.88 16.48
C LEU A 129 14.68 1.77 17.14
N ILE A 130 15.74 2.15 16.42
CA ILE A 130 17.12 2.10 16.89
C ILE A 130 17.77 3.46 16.63
N HIS A 131 18.21 4.13 17.68
CA HIS A 131 18.92 5.40 17.58
C HIS A 131 20.25 5.23 16.85
N ARG A 132 20.79 6.30 16.28
CA ARG A 132 22.04 6.24 15.50
C ARG A 132 23.22 5.86 16.40
N HIS A 133 23.81 4.70 16.18
CA HIS A 133 25.07 4.26 16.80
C HIS A 133 25.61 3.01 16.09
N ARG A 134 26.80 2.56 16.48
CA ARG A 134 27.42 1.36 15.91
C ARG A 134 26.86 0.12 16.59
N ILE A 135 26.34 -0.81 15.79
CA ILE A 135 25.70 -2.03 16.30
C ILE A 135 26.71 -3.19 16.24
N PRO A 136 26.93 -3.92 17.36
CA PRO A 136 27.79 -5.10 17.37
C PRO A 136 27.13 -6.27 16.62
N LEU A 137 27.96 -7.16 16.08
CA LEU A 137 27.51 -8.42 15.50
C LEU A 137 26.93 -9.34 16.57
N PRO A 138 26.03 -10.27 16.21
CA PRO A 138 25.52 -11.25 17.15
C PRO A 138 26.65 -12.18 17.65
N PRO A 139 26.47 -12.81 18.83
CA PRO A 139 27.40 -13.83 19.32
C PRO A 139 27.61 -14.92 18.27
N PRO A 140 28.85 -15.39 18.02
CA PRO A 140 30.05 -15.31 18.87
C PRO A 140 31.02 -14.14 18.59
N ASN A 141 30.73 -13.26 17.63
CA ASN A 141 31.63 -12.17 17.22
C ASN A 141 31.18 -10.79 17.74
N ASP A 142 30.74 -10.73 19.00
CA ASP A 142 30.24 -9.52 19.68
C ASP A 142 31.26 -8.36 19.74
N ASN A 143 32.55 -8.67 19.66
CA ASN A 143 33.64 -7.69 19.61
C ASN A 143 33.75 -6.94 18.27
N GLN A 144 32.99 -7.35 17.25
CA GLN A 144 33.01 -6.76 15.91
C GLN A 144 31.71 -6.03 15.62
N PHE A 145 31.77 -5.02 14.74
CA PHE A 145 30.62 -4.22 14.35
C PHE A 145 30.18 -4.55 12.93
N TYR A 146 28.92 -4.24 12.63
CA TYR A 146 28.43 -4.28 11.27
C TYR A 146 29.21 -3.35 10.35
N ASN A 147 29.43 -3.82 9.12
CA ASN A 147 30.15 -3.13 8.05
C ASN A 147 29.28 -3.19 6.79
N VAL A 148 29.54 -2.32 5.81
CA VAL A 148 28.84 -2.23 4.51
C VAL A 148 28.69 -3.60 3.84
N PHE A 149 29.72 -4.44 3.87
CA PHE A 149 29.71 -5.78 3.25
C PHE A 149 28.73 -6.78 3.90
N HIS A 150 28.23 -6.48 5.10
CA HIS A 150 27.25 -7.35 5.74
C HIS A 150 25.83 -7.13 5.18
N PHE A 151 25.59 -6.01 4.52
CA PHE A 151 24.30 -5.66 3.92
C PHE A 151 24.20 -6.20 2.50
N ASN A 152 23.11 -6.90 2.20
CA ASN A 152 22.71 -7.26 0.84
C ASN A 152 21.18 -7.42 0.80
N ILE A 153 20.61 -7.36 -0.39
CA ILE A 153 19.18 -7.64 -0.61
C ILE A 153 18.90 -9.12 -0.32
N ASN A 154 17.75 -9.41 0.29
CA ASN A 154 17.28 -10.74 0.70
C ASN A 154 18.17 -11.42 1.75
N LYS A 155 18.87 -10.61 2.53
CA LYS A 155 19.71 -11.08 3.62
C LYS A 155 19.10 -10.72 4.96
N ASP A 156 19.15 -11.69 5.87
CA ASP A 156 18.69 -11.54 7.23
C ASP A 156 19.80 -10.95 8.09
N ILE A 157 19.47 -9.89 8.82
CA ILE A 157 20.39 -9.11 9.65
C ILE A 157 19.83 -9.06 11.06
N VAL A 158 20.66 -9.34 12.06
CA VAL A 158 20.23 -9.39 13.46
C VAL A 158 20.66 -8.13 14.19
N PHE A 159 19.72 -7.29 14.60
CA PHE A 159 19.99 -6.16 15.50
C PHE A 159 19.33 -6.40 16.85
N TYR A 160 20.10 -6.41 17.93
CA TYR A 160 19.61 -6.59 19.31
C TYR A 160 18.57 -7.73 19.44
N SER A 161 18.91 -8.90 18.91
CA SER A 161 18.07 -10.11 18.93
C SER A 161 16.78 -10.03 18.09
N ARG A 162 16.64 -9.03 17.20
CA ARG A 162 15.57 -8.98 16.19
C ARG A 162 16.14 -9.21 14.80
N THR A 163 15.48 -10.06 14.02
CA THR A 163 15.84 -10.39 12.65
C THR A 163 15.13 -9.46 11.66
N PHE A 164 15.91 -8.65 10.95
CA PHE A 164 15.46 -7.78 9.87
C PHE A 164 15.84 -8.40 8.54
N THR A 165 14.89 -8.52 7.64
CA THR A 165 15.11 -9.02 6.28
C THR A 165 15.11 -7.84 5.32
N VAL A 166 16.25 -7.58 4.68
CA VAL A 166 16.38 -6.49 3.70
C VAL A 166 15.67 -6.87 2.40
N THR A 167 14.78 -6.02 1.90
CA THR A 167 13.98 -6.31 0.71
C THR A 167 14.44 -5.54 -0.52
N ASP A 168 14.74 -4.26 -0.35
CA ASP A 168 15.21 -3.40 -1.44
C ASP A 168 16.14 -2.32 -0.91
N CYS A 169 16.75 -1.56 -1.80
CA CYS A 169 17.64 -0.47 -1.46
C CYS A 169 17.54 0.68 -2.48
N ASP A 170 17.93 1.88 -2.04
CA ASP A 170 17.83 3.10 -2.84
C ASP A 170 18.79 3.09 -4.05
N LEU A 171 18.50 3.88 -5.08
CA LEU A 171 19.33 3.95 -6.29
C LEU A 171 20.77 4.37 -5.97
N PHE A 172 20.96 5.30 -5.02
CA PHE A 172 22.29 5.68 -4.55
C PHE A 172 23.05 4.48 -3.97
N THR A 173 22.39 3.68 -3.14
CA THR A 173 23.00 2.49 -2.53
C THR A 173 23.34 1.43 -3.56
N LYS A 174 22.47 1.22 -4.55
CA LYS A 174 22.72 0.29 -5.66
C LYS A 174 24.02 0.65 -6.36
N ASN A 175 24.13 1.91 -6.77
CA ASN A 175 25.32 2.42 -7.46
C ASN A 175 26.58 2.35 -6.58
N PHE A 176 26.47 2.69 -5.29
CA PHE A 176 27.59 2.67 -4.36
C PHE A 176 28.11 1.25 -4.13
N LEU A 177 27.22 0.29 -3.85
CA LEU A 177 27.58 -1.11 -3.61
C LEU A 177 28.15 -1.77 -4.88
N SER A 178 27.60 -1.46 -6.06
CA SER A 178 28.16 -1.91 -7.34
C SER A 178 29.57 -1.35 -7.58
N LYS A 179 29.84 -0.08 -7.23
CA LYS A 179 31.19 0.51 -7.31
C LYS A 179 32.18 -0.13 -6.35
N LEU A 180 31.71 -0.58 -5.18
CA LEU A 180 32.52 -1.36 -4.23
C LEU A 180 32.75 -2.81 -4.67
N GLY A 181 32.14 -3.24 -5.78
CA GLY A 181 32.27 -4.61 -6.30
C GLY A 181 31.30 -5.61 -5.66
N ILE A 182 30.26 -5.15 -4.96
CA ILE A 182 29.23 -6.00 -4.38
C ILE A 182 28.12 -6.20 -5.40
N THR A 183 27.88 -7.45 -5.79
CA THR A 183 26.74 -7.84 -6.63
C THR A 183 25.48 -7.94 -5.79
N LEU A 184 24.51 -7.08 -6.08
CA LEU A 184 23.23 -7.05 -5.39
C LEU A 184 22.30 -8.15 -5.91
N ASN A 185 21.52 -8.73 -5.00
CA ASN A 185 20.47 -9.68 -5.33
C ASN A 185 19.24 -8.97 -5.90
N GLU A 186 18.35 -9.74 -6.53
CA GLU A 186 17.05 -9.24 -7.00
C GLU A 186 16.18 -8.78 -5.82
N PRO A 187 15.40 -7.69 -5.97
CA PRO A 187 14.55 -7.16 -4.92
C PRO A 187 13.49 -8.19 -4.49
N ALA A 188 13.36 -8.43 -3.17
CA ALA A 188 12.26 -9.24 -2.67
C ALA A 188 10.99 -8.42 -2.45
N THR A 189 9.87 -9.09 -2.69
CA THR A 189 8.56 -8.63 -2.22
C THR A 189 8.43 -8.85 -0.72
N VAL A 190 7.92 -7.85 -0.01
CA VAL A 190 7.53 -8.01 1.40
C VAL A 190 6.40 -9.06 1.48
N PRO A 191 6.47 -10.05 2.37
CA PRO A 191 5.40 -11.02 2.54
C PRO A 191 4.10 -10.32 2.95
N GLU A 192 2.98 -10.86 2.49
CA GLU A 192 1.67 -10.32 2.84
C GLU A 192 1.33 -10.61 4.30
N ASP A 193 0.80 -9.60 4.98
CA ASP A 193 0.31 -9.69 6.35
C ASP A 193 -1.22 -9.86 6.31
N PRO A 194 -1.79 -10.93 6.88
CA PRO A 194 -3.24 -11.12 6.97
C PRO A 194 -3.98 -9.89 7.50
N TYR A 195 -3.40 -9.19 8.48
CA TYR A 195 -3.96 -7.97 9.05
C TYR A 195 -4.14 -6.87 7.99
N THR A 196 -3.09 -6.65 7.21
CA THR A 196 -3.05 -5.56 6.23
C THR A 196 -4.07 -5.83 5.13
N ASN A 197 -4.19 -7.08 4.68
CA ASN A 197 -5.17 -7.48 3.67
C ASN A 197 -6.61 -7.31 4.17
N LEU A 198 -6.94 -7.80 5.36
CA LEU A 198 -8.27 -7.64 5.96
C LEU A 198 -8.65 -6.18 6.12
N ARG A 199 -7.69 -5.36 6.55
CA ARG A 199 -7.91 -3.93 6.71
C ARG A 199 -8.13 -3.20 5.39
N LEU A 200 -7.32 -3.50 4.36
CA LEU A 200 -7.51 -2.93 3.03
C LEU A 200 -8.86 -3.33 2.44
N GLN A 201 -9.30 -4.57 2.65
CA GLN A 201 -10.63 -5.03 2.24
C GLN A 201 -11.75 -4.28 2.97
N HIS A 202 -11.60 -4.05 4.28
CA HIS A 202 -12.56 -3.29 5.06
C HIS A 202 -12.60 -1.81 4.67
N GLU A 203 -11.44 -1.18 4.42
CA GLU A 203 -11.36 0.19 3.91
C GLU A 203 -11.96 0.30 2.49
N ALA A 204 -11.79 -0.71 1.64
CA ALA A 204 -12.35 -0.75 0.29
C ALA A 204 -13.87 -1.01 0.27
N SER A 205 -14.40 -1.79 1.22
CA SER A 205 -15.85 -2.04 1.34
C SER A 205 -16.62 -0.88 1.98
N MET A 206 -15.91 0.03 2.65
CA MET A 206 -16.48 1.23 3.24
C MET A 206 -16.91 2.24 2.17
N ASN A 207 -18.18 2.15 1.76
CA ASN A 207 -18.82 3.19 0.98
C ASN A 207 -19.09 4.41 1.87
N PRO A 208 -18.53 5.59 1.57
CA PRO A 208 -18.80 6.77 2.38
C PRO A 208 -20.27 7.14 2.27
N LEU A 209 -20.94 7.32 3.41
CA LEU A 209 -22.36 7.73 3.47
C LEU A 209 -22.63 9.09 2.80
N ARG A 210 -21.58 9.89 2.55
CA ARG A 210 -21.64 11.11 1.74
C ARG A 210 -20.57 11.02 0.63
N PRO A 211 -20.95 11.15 -0.65
CA PRO A 211 -19.97 11.24 -1.72
C PRO A 211 -19.10 12.49 -1.53
N TYR A 212 -17.78 12.33 -1.66
CA TYR A 212 -16.82 13.44 -1.57
C TYR A 212 -16.94 14.40 -2.76
N GLU A 213 -17.40 13.90 -3.90
CA GLU A 213 -17.69 14.73 -5.06
C GLU A 213 -18.99 15.52 -4.84
N ARG A 214 -18.85 16.81 -4.53
CA ARG A 214 -19.96 17.74 -4.66
C ARG A 214 -20.26 17.92 -6.15
N LEU A 215 -21.27 17.20 -6.63
CA LEU A 215 -21.92 17.59 -7.88
C LEU A 215 -22.43 19.02 -7.67
N HIS A 216 -22.02 19.97 -8.53
CA HIS A 216 -22.43 21.37 -8.48
C HIS A 216 -23.61 21.58 -9.43
N PRO A 217 -24.88 21.30 -9.02
CA PRO A 217 -26.04 21.51 -9.88
C PRO A 217 -26.18 22.97 -10.32
N LEU A 218 -25.69 23.90 -9.51
CA LEU A 218 -25.69 25.32 -9.79
C LEU A 218 -24.83 25.70 -11.00
N LYS A 219 -23.76 24.96 -11.32
CA LYS A 219 -22.93 25.23 -12.49
C LYS A 219 -23.73 25.04 -13.79
N GLN A 220 -24.44 23.91 -13.88
CA GLN A 220 -25.29 23.59 -15.04
C GLN A 220 -26.40 24.63 -15.22
N PHE A 221 -27.01 25.07 -14.11
CA PHE A 221 -28.00 26.14 -14.13
C PHE A 221 -27.41 27.44 -14.70
N LEU A 222 -26.29 27.93 -14.16
CA LEU A 222 -25.70 29.21 -14.56
C LEU A 222 -25.26 29.26 -16.04
N GLU A 223 -24.74 28.16 -16.58
CA GLU A 223 -24.25 28.11 -17.97
C GLU A 223 -25.39 28.02 -19.01
N ASN A 224 -26.51 27.42 -18.61
CA ASN A 224 -27.61 27.06 -19.50
C ASN A 224 -28.93 27.77 -19.19
N ASP A 225 -28.91 28.72 -18.25
CA ASP A 225 -30.09 29.53 -17.93
C ASP A 225 -30.59 30.26 -19.19
N GLY A 226 -31.89 30.21 -19.42
CA GLY A 226 -32.54 30.73 -20.64
C GLY A 226 -32.36 29.90 -21.92
N LYS A 227 -31.57 28.82 -21.94
CA LYS A 227 -31.44 27.95 -23.13
C LYS A 227 -32.45 26.82 -23.09
N THR A 228 -33.36 26.81 -24.07
CA THR A 228 -34.38 25.77 -24.26
C THR A 228 -34.32 25.19 -25.67
N LEU A 229 -34.35 23.86 -25.78
CA LEU A 229 -34.50 23.19 -27.07
C LEU A 229 -35.98 22.95 -27.32
N ARG A 230 -36.51 23.45 -28.44
CA ARG A 230 -37.90 23.26 -28.85
C ARG A 230 -37.98 22.27 -30.01
N PHE A 231 -38.69 21.18 -29.81
CA PHE A 231 -38.96 20.17 -30.83
C PHE A 231 -40.44 20.12 -31.15
N TYR A 232 -40.74 19.93 -32.44
CA TYR A 232 -42.10 19.68 -32.92
C TYR A 232 -42.28 18.17 -33.02
N CYS A 233 -43.27 17.65 -32.32
CA CYS A 233 -43.56 16.23 -32.21
C CYS A 233 -44.98 15.97 -32.68
N LEU A 234 -45.18 14.85 -33.35
CA LEU A 234 -46.51 14.36 -33.71
C LEU A 234 -46.76 13.09 -32.90
N TRP A 235 -47.82 13.08 -32.11
CA TRP A 235 -48.29 11.89 -31.41
C TRP A 235 -49.40 11.26 -32.24
N ASP A 236 -49.09 10.12 -32.83
CA ASP A 236 -50.04 9.32 -33.61
C ASP A 236 -50.65 8.24 -32.72
N ASP A 237 -51.96 8.34 -32.45
CA ASP A 237 -52.72 7.35 -31.67
C ASP A 237 -53.79 6.66 -32.52
N THR A 238 -53.74 6.76 -33.86
CA THR A 238 -54.80 6.29 -34.77
C THR A 238 -55.12 4.80 -34.69
N ASP A 239 -54.21 4.00 -34.15
CA ASP A 239 -54.41 2.56 -33.98
C ASP A 239 -55.45 2.23 -32.88
N ASN A 240 -55.78 3.21 -32.04
CA ASN A 240 -56.76 3.06 -30.96
C ASN A 240 -58.18 3.43 -31.44
N LEU A 241 -59.22 2.79 -30.88
CA LEU A 241 -60.63 2.93 -31.30
C LEU A 241 -61.17 4.38 -31.28
N PHE A 242 -60.56 5.25 -30.47
CA PHE A 242 -60.88 6.68 -30.35
C PHE A 242 -59.62 7.55 -30.48
N GLY A 243 -58.62 7.04 -31.19
CA GLY A 243 -57.33 7.67 -31.36
C GLY A 243 -57.34 8.78 -32.40
N ASP A 244 -56.63 9.86 -32.11
CA ASP A 244 -56.47 11.02 -33.00
C ASP A 244 -54.99 11.36 -33.12
N GLN A 245 -54.59 11.94 -34.26
CA GLN A 245 -53.27 12.56 -34.42
C GLN A 245 -53.20 13.89 -33.66
N ARG A 246 -52.13 14.09 -32.88
CA ARG A 246 -51.95 15.29 -32.05
C ARG A 246 -50.60 15.93 -32.29
N GLU A 247 -50.60 17.25 -32.47
CA GLU A 247 -49.38 18.04 -32.55
C GLU A 247 -48.93 18.47 -31.15
N LEU A 248 -47.71 18.10 -30.79
CA LEU A 248 -47.10 18.39 -29.50
C LEU A 248 -45.82 19.20 -29.71
N VAL A 249 -45.55 20.12 -28.80
CA VAL A 249 -44.28 20.86 -28.73
C VAL A 249 -43.56 20.44 -27.45
N LEU A 250 -42.36 19.88 -27.62
CA LEU A 250 -41.49 19.46 -26.53
C LEU A 250 -40.44 20.54 -26.27
N HIS A 251 -40.39 21.03 -25.03
CA HIS A 251 -39.34 21.91 -24.54
C HIS A 251 -38.39 21.13 -23.62
N TYR A 252 -37.11 21.11 -23.97
CA TYR A 252 -36.04 20.56 -23.14
C TYR A 252 -35.23 21.70 -22.52
N TYR A 253 -35.24 21.78 -21.18
CA TYR A 253 -34.53 22.80 -20.42
C TYR A 253 -33.14 22.29 -20.04
N LEU A 254 -32.09 22.90 -20.60
CA LEU A 254 -30.69 22.50 -20.38
C LEU A 254 -30.17 22.82 -18.98
N ALA A 255 -30.84 23.74 -18.27
CA ALA A 255 -30.47 24.13 -16.91
C ALA A 255 -30.68 22.99 -15.88
N ASP A 256 -31.73 22.18 -16.06
CA ASP A 256 -32.14 21.16 -15.08
C ASP A 256 -32.37 19.77 -15.70
N ASP A 257 -32.14 19.59 -17.01
CA ASP A 257 -32.48 18.39 -17.79
C ASP A 257 -33.95 17.96 -17.62
N THR A 258 -34.86 18.94 -17.61
CA THR A 258 -36.30 18.71 -17.48
C THR A 258 -37.01 18.92 -18.81
N ILE A 259 -38.11 18.18 -19.00
CA ILE A 259 -38.91 18.19 -20.22
C ILE A 259 -40.31 18.71 -19.89
N GLU A 260 -40.82 19.62 -20.71
CA GLU A 260 -42.21 20.08 -20.69
C GLU A 260 -42.83 19.79 -22.06
N VAL A 261 -44.04 19.24 -22.08
CA VAL A 261 -44.75 18.91 -23.32
C VAL A 261 -46.04 19.72 -23.36
N ILE A 262 -46.23 20.46 -24.44
CA ILE A 262 -47.38 21.34 -24.68
C ILE A 262 -48.15 20.79 -25.87
N GLU A 263 -49.46 20.64 -25.74
CA GLU A 263 -50.33 20.26 -26.86
C GLU A 263 -50.73 21.51 -27.64
N VAL A 264 -50.59 21.47 -28.97
CA VAL A 264 -51.04 22.54 -29.86
C VAL A 264 -52.48 22.21 -30.27
N ILE A 265 -53.43 22.97 -29.71
CA ILE A 265 -54.86 22.75 -29.96
C ILE A 265 -55.32 23.70 -31.07
N PRO A 266 -55.75 23.20 -32.24
CA PRO A 266 -56.26 24.05 -33.32
C PRO A 266 -57.64 24.65 -32.96
N PRO A 267 -58.02 25.79 -33.57
CA PRO A 267 -59.32 26.39 -33.36
C PRO A 267 -60.44 25.41 -33.76
N ASN A 268 -61.51 25.36 -32.98
CA ASN A 268 -62.66 24.47 -33.16
C ASN A 268 -62.36 22.95 -33.03
N SER A 269 -61.30 22.56 -32.32
CA SER A 269 -60.94 21.15 -32.10
C SER A 269 -61.89 20.37 -31.18
N GLY A 270 -62.81 21.02 -30.46
CA GLY A 270 -63.71 20.37 -29.49
C GLY A 270 -63.04 19.85 -28.21
N ARG A 271 -61.71 19.98 -28.08
CA ARG A 271 -60.94 19.61 -26.89
C ARG A 271 -60.90 20.74 -25.86
N VAL A 272 -60.80 20.36 -24.58
CA VAL A 272 -60.61 21.30 -23.48
C VAL A 272 -59.26 21.99 -23.65
N HIS A 273 -59.24 23.32 -23.56
CA HIS A 273 -58.03 24.11 -23.67
C HIS A 273 -57.15 23.95 -22.42
N VAL A 274 -56.39 22.85 -22.36
CA VAL A 274 -55.38 22.61 -21.34
C VAL A 274 -54.01 22.96 -21.94
N PRO A 275 -53.34 24.02 -21.46
CA PRO A 275 -52.13 24.53 -22.11
C PRO A 275 -50.90 23.63 -21.94
N LYS A 276 -50.96 22.57 -21.11
CA LYS A 276 -49.82 21.66 -20.85
C LYS A 276 -50.28 20.22 -20.90
N PHE A 277 -49.64 19.43 -21.74
CA PHE A 277 -49.84 17.98 -21.82
C PHE A 277 -49.05 17.27 -20.70
N LEU A 278 -47.80 17.67 -20.49
CA LEU A 278 -46.95 17.21 -19.40
C LEU A 278 -46.30 18.41 -18.70
N ARG A 279 -46.49 18.49 -17.37
CA ARG A 279 -45.81 19.49 -16.54
C ARG A 279 -44.30 19.21 -16.53
N ARG A 280 -43.49 20.28 -16.57
CA ARG A 280 -42.02 20.23 -16.47
C ARG A 280 -41.55 19.24 -15.39
N CYS A 281 -40.93 18.14 -15.81
CA CYS A 281 -40.38 17.11 -14.93
C CYS A 281 -39.21 16.39 -15.63
N LYS A 282 -38.44 15.59 -14.87
CA LYS A 282 -37.44 14.70 -15.45
C LYS A 282 -38.14 13.43 -15.94
N LEU A 283 -38.03 13.14 -17.24
CA LEU A 283 -38.59 11.92 -17.81
C LEU A 283 -37.57 10.79 -17.79
N PRO A 284 -37.94 9.59 -17.31
CA PRO A 284 -37.08 8.42 -17.47
C PRO A 284 -37.02 8.03 -18.95
N LYS A 285 -35.80 7.85 -19.48
CA LYS A 285 -35.60 7.44 -20.89
C LYS A 285 -36.14 6.02 -21.17
N ASN A 286 -36.04 5.15 -20.17
CA ASN A 286 -36.59 3.81 -20.22
C ASN A 286 -37.76 3.75 -19.24
N ALA A 287 -38.94 3.34 -19.69
CA ALA A 287 -40.00 2.99 -18.75
C ALA A 287 -39.47 1.89 -17.81
N PRO A 288 -39.67 1.98 -16.48
CA PRO A 288 -39.47 0.80 -15.65
C PRO A 288 -40.37 -0.30 -16.22
N VAL A 289 -39.76 -1.42 -16.61
CA VAL A 289 -40.35 -2.48 -17.43
C VAL A 289 -41.71 -2.97 -16.90
N GLN A 290 -42.02 -2.75 -15.62
CA GLN A 290 -43.37 -2.78 -15.09
C GLN A 290 -43.50 -1.68 -14.03
N MET A 291 -44.55 -0.86 -14.12
CA MET A 291 -44.97 -0.04 -12.99
C MET A 291 -45.32 -1.00 -11.86
N LYS A 292 -44.41 -1.15 -10.90
CA LYS A 292 -44.59 -2.06 -9.77
C LYS A 292 -45.89 -1.67 -9.05
N PRO A 293 -46.77 -2.64 -8.72
CA PRO A 293 -48.00 -2.32 -8.02
C PRO A 293 -47.66 -1.61 -6.70
N PRO A 294 -48.50 -0.65 -6.27
CA PRO A 294 -48.29 0.03 -4.99
C PRO A 294 -48.13 -1.01 -3.88
N GLY A 295 -46.99 -0.96 -3.17
CA GLY A 295 -46.60 -1.93 -2.13
C GLY A 295 -45.52 -2.94 -2.51
N ALA A 296 -45.11 -3.03 -3.78
CA ALA A 296 -44.03 -3.95 -4.20
C ALA A 296 -42.60 -3.42 -3.93
N VAL A 297 -42.45 -2.18 -3.48
CA VAL A 297 -41.18 -1.62 -2.96
C VAL A 297 -41.45 -1.06 -1.57
N THR A 298 -41.23 -1.88 -0.55
CA THR A 298 -41.26 -1.48 0.86
C THR A 298 -39.86 -1.63 1.46
N ALA A 299 -39.49 -0.76 2.40
CA ALA A 299 -38.19 -0.81 3.07
C ALA A 299 -37.99 -2.04 3.99
N ARG A 300 -39.04 -2.86 4.14
CA ARG A 300 -39.04 -4.10 4.92
C ARG A 300 -39.81 -5.14 4.13
N THR A 301 -39.20 -6.31 3.93
CA THR A 301 -39.88 -7.48 3.37
C THR A 301 -40.72 -8.14 4.46
N VAL A 302 -41.84 -8.75 4.05
CA VAL A 302 -42.74 -9.44 4.98
C VAL A 302 -43.00 -10.83 4.43
N LEU A 303 -42.69 -11.84 5.24
CA LEU A 303 -42.78 -13.25 4.88
C LEU A 303 -44.18 -13.73 5.23
N ASN A 304 -44.85 -14.34 4.26
CA ASN A 304 -46.13 -14.98 4.48
C ASN A 304 -45.86 -16.39 5.02
N VAL A 305 -46.09 -16.59 6.32
CA VAL A 305 -45.68 -17.80 7.03
C VAL A 305 -46.92 -18.68 7.27
N PHE A 306 -47.12 -19.61 6.32
CA PHE A 306 -47.98 -20.82 6.30
C PHE A 306 -49.50 -20.75 6.13
N GLY A 307 -50.04 -21.81 5.49
CA GLY A 307 -51.41 -22.31 5.67
C GLY A 307 -52.19 -22.59 4.39
N THR A 308 -52.44 -23.86 4.05
CA THR A 308 -53.45 -24.26 3.06
C THR A 308 -54.83 -23.76 3.48
N MET A 309 -55.35 -22.78 2.73
CA MET A 309 -56.73 -22.27 2.57
C MET A 309 -57.64 -22.01 3.79
N ASN A 310 -57.43 -22.55 4.99
CA ASN A 310 -58.43 -22.50 6.08
C ASN A 310 -57.95 -22.02 7.46
N GLU A 311 -56.69 -21.60 7.63
CA GLU A 311 -56.24 -20.96 8.88
C GLU A 311 -55.61 -19.60 8.55
N GLY A 312 -55.87 -18.61 9.41
CA GLY A 312 -55.67 -17.19 9.13
C GLY A 312 -54.27 -16.83 8.62
N LYS A 313 -54.21 -15.81 7.76
CA LYS A 313 -52.94 -15.33 7.18
C LYS A 313 -52.08 -14.69 8.27
N HIS A 314 -51.02 -15.38 8.69
CA HIS A 314 -50.01 -14.85 9.58
C HIS A 314 -48.83 -14.27 8.78
N VAL A 315 -48.59 -12.97 8.98
CA VAL A 315 -47.62 -12.19 8.23
C VAL A 315 -46.52 -11.75 9.21
N VAL A 316 -45.27 -12.18 8.97
CA VAL A 316 -44.13 -11.92 9.86
C VAL A 316 -43.09 -11.07 9.14
N LEU A 317 -42.54 -10.07 9.83
CA LEU A 317 -41.45 -9.25 9.29
C LEU A 317 -40.21 -10.11 9.03
N ASP A 318 -39.71 -10.05 7.80
CA ASP A 318 -38.49 -10.74 7.42
C ASP A 318 -37.29 -9.93 7.92
N SER A 319 -36.67 -10.41 9.00
CA SER A 319 -35.53 -9.73 9.63
C SER A 319 -34.20 -10.00 8.91
N CYS A 320 -34.20 -10.92 7.94
CA CYS A 320 -33.01 -11.37 7.24
C CYS A 320 -32.89 -10.81 5.82
N ASP A 321 -33.86 -9.99 5.36
CA ASP A 321 -33.93 -9.42 4.00
C ASP A 321 -33.64 -10.46 2.91
N VAL A 322 -34.23 -11.66 3.04
CA VAL A 322 -34.06 -12.72 2.06
C VAL A 322 -34.99 -12.39 0.90
N GLY A 323 -34.47 -11.63 -0.07
CA GLY A 323 -35.21 -11.23 -1.27
C GLY A 323 -35.92 -12.43 -1.95
N PRO A 324 -36.91 -12.17 -2.82
CA PRO A 324 -37.76 -13.22 -3.37
C PRO A 324 -36.92 -14.32 -4.03
N VAL A 325 -37.00 -15.53 -3.48
CA VAL A 325 -36.36 -16.72 -4.05
C VAL A 325 -37.07 -17.03 -5.37
N SER A 326 -36.35 -16.90 -6.49
CA SER A 326 -36.81 -17.44 -7.77
C SER A 326 -36.79 -18.97 -7.68
N VAL A 327 -37.90 -19.55 -7.23
CA VAL A 327 -38.06 -21.01 -7.18
C VAL A 327 -38.13 -21.52 -8.61
N ALA A 328 -36.99 -22.02 -9.12
CA ALA A 328 -36.94 -22.86 -10.30
C ALA A 328 -37.58 -24.21 -9.95
N GLY A 329 -38.88 -24.36 -10.25
CA GLY A 329 -39.61 -25.59 -9.95
C GLY A 329 -40.93 -25.68 -10.72
N GLY A 330 -40.88 -26.34 -11.88
CA GLY A 330 -42.01 -27.06 -12.47
C GLY A 330 -43.21 -26.24 -12.92
N SER A 331 -43.11 -25.56 -14.07
CA SER A 331 -44.31 -25.21 -14.84
C SER A 331 -44.90 -26.49 -15.44
N GLN A 332 -45.92 -27.06 -14.79
CA GLN A 332 -46.91 -27.84 -15.53
C GLN A 332 -47.61 -26.89 -16.49
N GLY A 333 -47.53 -27.23 -17.77
CA GLY A 333 -47.99 -26.39 -18.85
C GLY A 333 -49.48 -26.16 -18.81
N TRP A 334 -49.87 -24.94 -19.19
CA TRP A 334 -51.10 -24.69 -19.91
C TRP A 334 -50.77 -23.67 -21.01
N THR A 335 -50.48 -24.18 -22.19
CA THR A 335 -50.63 -23.44 -23.44
C THR A 335 -52.13 -23.20 -23.65
N VAL A 336 -52.57 -21.95 -23.56
CA VAL A 336 -53.83 -21.51 -24.18
C VAL A 336 -53.44 -20.81 -25.47
N THR A 337 -53.52 -21.57 -26.54
CA THR A 337 -53.66 -21.09 -27.91
C THR A 337 -54.94 -20.28 -28.04
N GLY A 338 -54.83 -19.02 -28.47
CA GLY A 338 -55.91 -18.25 -29.06
C GLY A 338 -55.51 -17.88 -30.49
N TYR A 339 -56.24 -18.41 -31.46
CA TYR A 339 -56.06 -18.27 -32.90
C TYR A 339 -56.59 -16.92 -33.44
N ILE A 340 -55.87 -16.43 -34.46
CA ILE A 340 -56.20 -15.45 -35.53
C ILE A 340 -56.61 -14.04 -35.10
#